data_AF-A0A7Z2GE14-F1
#
_entry.id   AF-A0A7Z2GE14-F1
#
_cell.length_a   1.000
_cell.length_b   1.000
_cell.length_c   1.000
_cell.angle_alpha   90.00
_cell.angle_beta   90.00
_cell.angle_gamma   90.00
#
_symmetry.space_group_name_H-M   'P 1'
#
loop_
_entity.id
_entity.type
_entity.pdbx_description
1 polymer ?
#
loop_
_entity_poly.entity_id
_entity_poly.type
_entity_poly.pdbx_seq_one_letter_code
_entity_poly.pdbx_strand_id
1 'polypeptide(L)'
;MDAASWDIVEASGRYKWLVSFGSMTPAPLSVRDSAVSFATRDEAEKDLGAFLNLEPRSDGTFVRSKTDIDELLAAAVRGRTHCEGLWFAKVQWQEPDEVGCNWRFSNFREDVAGCVGLVLSEIDSLRRMYRIPDRRHALLRRLLS
;
A
#
# COMPACT_ATOMS: atom_id res chain seq x y z
N MET A 1 -2.47 2.01 25.99
CA MET A 1 -2.76 1.56 24.61
C MET A 1 -3.48 2.73 23.99
N ASP A 2 -2.84 3.42 23.05
CA ASP A 2 -3.43 4.60 22.40
C ASP A 2 -4.72 4.19 21.70
N ALA A 3 -5.81 4.94 21.94
CA ALA A 3 -7.08 4.66 21.31
C ALA A 3 -6.97 4.97 19.81
N ALA A 4 -6.82 3.94 18.99
CA ALA A 4 -6.98 4.05 17.55
C ALA A 4 -8.46 3.88 17.22
N SER A 5 -9.08 4.91 16.67
CA SER A 5 -10.40 4.78 16.03
C SER A 5 -10.21 4.65 14.53
N TRP A 6 -11.06 3.88 13.89
CA TRP A 6 -11.02 3.69 12.44
C TRP A 6 -12.43 3.76 11.85
N ASP A 7 -12.47 4.10 10.56
CA ASP A 7 -13.70 4.14 9.76
C ASP A 7 -13.43 3.64 8.34
N ILE A 8 -14.48 3.22 7.64
CA ILE A 8 -14.44 2.87 6.22
C ILE A 8 -15.44 3.72 5.47
N VAL A 9 -14.91 4.56 4.60
CA VAL A 9 -15.66 5.52 3.80
C VAL A 9 -15.77 5.03 2.37
N GLU A 10 -16.94 5.24 1.78
CA GLU A 10 -17.18 5.02 0.36
C GLU A 10 -17.09 6.35 -0.39
N ALA A 11 -16.32 6.36 -1.48
CA ALA A 11 -16.25 7.47 -2.41
C ALA A 11 -16.17 6.94 -3.85
N SER A 12 -17.05 7.44 -4.72
CA SER A 12 -17.09 7.05 -6.14
C SER A 12 -17.21 5.53 -6.36
N GLY A 13 -17.99 4.85 -5.53
CA GLY A 13 -18.22 3.39 -5.61
C GLY A 13 -17.02 2.55 -5.15
N ARG A 14 -16.05 3.16 -4.44
CA ARG A 14 -14.88 2.47 -3.89
C ARG A 14 -14.69 2.81 -2.43
N TYR A 15 -14.07 1.89 -1.70
CA TYR A 15 -13.95 1.97 -0.24
C TYR A 15 -12.52 2.31 0.16
N LYS A 16 -12.36 3.20 1.14
CA LYS A 16 -11.09 3.49 1.80
C LYS A 16 -11.25 3.37 3.30
N TRP A 17 -10.24 2.86 3.98
CA TRP A 17 -10.19 2.94 5.44
C TRP A 17 -9.43 4.19 5.90
N LEU A 18 -9.78 4.69 7.08
CA LEU A 18 -9.15 5.81 7.78
C LEU A 18 -8.84 5.35 9.20
N VAL A 19 -7.64 5.61 9.68
CA VAL A 19 -7.22 5.35 11.07
C VAL A 19 -6.78 6.66 11.70
N SER A 20 -7.37 7.01 12.83
CA SER A 20 -6.98 8.14 13.66
C SER A 20 -6.27 7.62 14.89
N PHE A 21 -5.01 8.04 15.08
CA PHE A 21 -4.26 7.73 16.28
C PHE A 21 -4.42 8.89 17.26
N GLY A 22 -5.16 8.65 18.34
CA GLY A 22 -5.25 9.61 19.44
C GLY A 22 -3.97 9.60 20.27
N SER A 23 -3.46 10.78 20.63
CA SER A 23 -2.50 10.91 21.74
C SER A 23 -3.23 11.37 23.00
N MET A 24 -2.83 10.86 24.17
CA MET A 24 -3.30 11.38 25.47
C MET A 24 -2.77 12.81 25.76
N THR A 25 -1.83 13.30 24.96
CA THR A 25 -1.30 14.67 24.96
C THR A 25 -1.96 15.52 23.86
N PRO A 26 -1.93 16.87 23.94
CA PRO A 26 -2.52 17.77 22.93
C PRO A 26 -1.73 17.81 21.61
N ALA A 27 -1.16 16.69 21.17
CA ALA A 27 -0.56 16.59 19.85
C ALA A 27 -1.66 16.54 18.77
N PRO A 28 -1.39 17.03 17.55
CA PRO A 28 -2.34 16.91 16.46
C PRO A 28 -2.67 15.45 16.21
N LEU A 29 -3.97 15.14 16.08
CA LEU A 29 -4.45 13.83 15.64
C LEU A 29 -3.73 13.45 14.35
N SER A 30 -3.02 12.33 14.37
CA SER A 30 -2.46 11.78 13.14
C SER A 30 -3.52 10.89 12.48
N VAL A 31 -3.94 11.26 11.28
CA VAL A 31 -4.87 10.48 10.46
C VAL A 31 -4.07 9.83 9.34
N ARG A 32 -4.32 8.54 9.11
CA ARG A 32 -3.79 7.81 7.96
C ARG A 32 -4.94 7.15 7.20
N ASP A 33 -4.91 7.21 5.89
CA ASP A 33 -5.85 6.53 5.02
C ASP A 33 -5.19 5.38 4.26
N SER A 34 -6.02 4.53 3.66
CA SER A 34 -5.56 3.48 2.78
C SER A 34 -4.85 4.04 1.56
N ALA A 35 -3.70 3.44 1.22
CA ALA A 35 -2.92 3.84 0.04
C ALA A 35 -3.67 3.63 -1.28
N VAL A 36 -4.62 2.69 -1.30
CA VAL A 36 -5.49 2.38 -2.44
C VAL A 36 -6.95 2.44 -2.01
N SER A 37 -7.85 2.59 -2.97
CA SER A 37 -9.29 2.39 -2.81
C SER A 37 -9.66 0.99 -3.29
N PHE A 38 -10.61 0.34 -2.62
CA PHE A 38 -11.01 -1.05 -2.85
C PHE A 38 -12.36 -1.13 -3.55
N ALA A 39 -12.58 -2.21 -4.31
CA ALA A 39 -13.84 -2.40 -5.04
C ALA A 39 -15.00 -2.79 -4.10
N THR A 40 -14.68 -3.38 -2.94
CA THR A 40 -15.68 -3.80 -1.94
C THR A 40 -15.26 -3.36 -0.54
N ARG A 41 -16.25 -3.26 0.35
CA ARG A 41 -16.02 -2.98 1.77
C ARG A 41 -15.16 -4.06 2.43
N ASP A 42 -15.45 -5.33 2.15
CA ASP A 42 -14.71 -6.48 2.71
C ASP A 42 -13.22 -6.45 2.35
N GLU A 43 -12.87 -6.02 1.14
CA GLU A 43 -11.48 -5.84 0.73
C GLU A 43 -10.78 -4.73 1.53
N ALA A 44 -11.48 -3.62 1.79
CA ALA A 44 -10.98 -2.54 2.62
C ALA A 44 -10.83 -2.98 4.09
N GLU A 45 -11.78 -3.72 4.64
CA GLU A 45 -11.73 -4.28 6.00
C GLU A 45 -10.57 -5.25 6.17
N LYS A 46 -10.35 -6.13 5.18
CA LYS A 46 -9.22 -7.07 5.17
C LYS A 46 -7.88 -6.32 5.17
N ASP A 47 -7.74 -5.30 4.33
CA ASP A 47 -6.50 -4.51 4.29
C ASP A 47 -6.29 -3.67 5.57
N LEU A 48 -7.35 -3.10 6.13
CA LEU A 48 -7.30 -2.39 7.42
C LEU A 48 -6.80 -3.34 8.51
N GLY A 49 -7.35 -4.55 8.59
CA GLY A 49 -6.91 -5.57 9.53
C GLY A 49 -5.43 -5.91 9.36
N ALA A 50 -4.94 -6.05 8.12
CA ALA A 50 -3.52 -6.24 7.86
C ALA A 50 -2.69 -5.02 8.30
N PHE A 51 -3.15 -3.81 8.01
CA PHE A 51 -2.47 -2.56 8.35
C PHE A 51 -2.32 -2.34 9.85
N LEU A 52 -3.36 -2.61 10.64
CA LEU A 52 -3.33 -2.45 12.11
C LEU A 52 -2.31 -3.36 12.80
N ASN A 53 -1.85 -4.41 12.12
CA ASN A 53 -0.81 -5.32 12.61
C ASN A 53 0.60 -4.94 12.16
N LEU A 54 0.77 -3.86 11.38
CA LEU A 54 2.08 -3.42 10.92
C LEU A 54 2.73 -2.48 11.95
N GLU A 55 4.00 -2.74 12.24
CA GLU A 55 4.81 -1.81 12.98
C GLU A 55 5.42 -0.75 12.04
N PRO A 56 5.31 0.54 12.38
CA PRO A 56 5.97 1.59 11.62
C PRO A 56 7.48 1.50 11.79
N ARG A 57 8.21 1.76 10.71
CA ARG A 57 9.65 1.99 10.70
C ARG A 57 9.97 3.35 11.31
N SER A 58 11.24 3.59 11.58
CA SER A 58 11.75 4.88 12.10
C SER A 58 11.47 6.08 11.17
N ASP A 59 11.29 5.82 9.87
CA ASP A 59 10.94 6.81 8.85
C ASP A 59 9.42 7.02 8.70
N GLY A 60 8.60 6.34 9.53
CA GLY A 60 7.15 6.44 9.50
C GLY A 60 6.47 5.66 8.36
N THR A 61 7.22 4.86 7.60
CA THR A 61 6.73 3.92 6.58
C THR A 61 6.53 2.53 7.18
N PHE A 62 5.95 1.60 6.43
CA PHE A 62 5.68 0.24 6.89
C PHE A 62 6.33 -0.79 5.97
N VAL A 63 6.62 -1.99 6.50
CA VAL A 63 7.13 -3.11 5.69
C VAL A 63 5.98 -4.05 5.33
N ARG A 64 5.83 -4.34 4.04
CA ARG A 64 4.89 -5.34 3.52
C ARG A 64 5.58 -6.34 2.61
N SER A 65 5.01 -7.53 2.44
CA SER A 65 5.57 -8.53 1.53
C SER A 65 5.42 -8.06 0.07
N LYS A 66 6.22 -8.63 -0.85
CA LYS A 66 6.03 -8.35 -2.29
C LYS A 66 4.63 -8.75 -2.75
N THR A 67 4.13 -9.89 -2.27
CA THR A 67 2.79 -10.38 -2.58
C THR A 67 1.72 -9.40 -2.10
N ASP A 68 1.89 -8.81 -0.91
CA ASP A 68 0.92 -7.85 -0.39
C ASP A 68 0.89 -6.58 -1.25
N ILE A 69 2.04 -6.10 -1.73
CA ILE A 69 2.09 -4.95 -2.64
C ILE A 69 1.49 -5.32 -4.01
N ASP A 70 1.77 -6.52 -4.54
CA ASP A 70 1.14 -7.02 -5.77
C ASP A 70 -0.40 -7.07 -5.62
N GLU A 71 -0.91 -7.55 -4.49
CA GLU A 71 -2.34 -7.61 -4.19
C GLU A 71 -2.98 -6.23 -4.06
N LEU A 72 -2.29 -5.27 -3.44
CA LEU A 72 -2.76 -3.88 -3.34
C LEU A 72 -2.79 -3.19 -4.71
N LEU A 73 -1.79 -3.42 -5.56
CA LEU A 73 -1.79 -2.94 -6.94
C LEU A 73 -2.95 -3.54 -7.73
N ALA A 74 -3.21 -4.84 -7.56
CA ALA A 74 -4.35 -5.51 -8.18
C ALA A 74 -5.69 -4.98 -7.64
N ALA A 75 -5.78 -4.66 -6.34
CA ALA A 75 -6.97 -4.08 -5.75
C ALA A 75 -7.27 -2.68 -6.30
N ALA A 76 -6.24 -1.84 -6.47
CA ALA A 76 -6.36 -0.48 -7.00
C ALA A 76 -7.05 -0.46 -8.39
N VAL A 77 -6.83 -1.49 -9.21
CA VAL A 77 -7.29 -1.54 -10.60
C VAL A 77 -8.56 -2.39 -10.79
N ARG A 78 -8.86 -3.26 -9.83
CA ARG A 78 -10.02 -4.16 -9.89
C ARG A 78 -11.31 -3.37 -9.99
N GLY A 79 -12.18 -3.78 -10.92
CA GLY A 79 -13.48 -3.13 -11.15
C GLY A 79 -13.38 -1.79 -11.90
N ARG A 80 -12.20 -1.40 -12.40
CA ARG A 80 -12.06 -0.25 -13.30
C ARG A 80 -12.08 -0.75 -14.74
N THR A 81 -13.09 -0.33 -15.51
CA THR A 81 -13.29 -0.72 -16.92
C THR A 81 -12.06 -0.44 -17.79
N HIS A 82 -11.38 0.70 -17.57
CA HIS A 82 -10.14 1.05 -18.28
C HIS A 82 -8.93 0.15 -17.96
N CYS A 83 -9.04 -0.69 -16.93
CA CYS A 83 -7.98 -1.60 -16.49
C CYS A 83 -8.30 -3.08 -16.80
N GLU A 84 -9.43 -3.37 -17.44
CA GLU A 84 -9.81 -4.75 -17.78
C GLU A 84 -8.81 -5.38 -18.75
N GLY A 85 -8.43 -6.64 -18.49
CA GLY A 85 -7.48 -7.37 -19.32
C GLY A 85 -6.01 -6.96 -19.15
N LEU A 86 -5.73 -5.93 -18.34
CA LEU A 86 -4.36 -5.49 -18.07
C LEU A 86 -3.68 -6.40 -17.03
N TRP A 87 -2.54 -6.98 -17.41
CA TRP A 87 -1.64 -7.70 -16.51
C TRP A 87 -0.51 -6.84 -15.90
N PHE A 88 -0.56 -6.60 -14.58
CA PHE A 88 0.49 -5.85 -13.86
C PHE A 88 1.73 -6.71 -13.65
N ALA A 89 2.90 -6.19 -14.04
CA ALA A 89 4.16 -6.87 -13.72
C ALA A 89 4.38 -6.87 -12.20
N LYS A 90 4.81 -8.03 -11.69
CA LYS A 90 5.08 -8.21 -10.25
C LYS A 90 6.16 -7.24 -9.75
N VAL A 91 5.99 -6.84 -8.50
CA VAL A 91 6.90 -5.94 -7.79
C VAL A 91 8.30 -6.54 -7.68
N GLN A 92 9.28 -5.74 -8.10
CA GLN A 92 10.69 -6.06 -8.02
C GLN A 92 11.37 -5.17 -6.99
N TRP A 93 12.39 -5.73 -6.34
CA TRP A 93 13.20 -4.97 -5.40
C TRP A 93 14.17 -4.09 -6.19
N GLN A 94 14.43 -2.90 -5.68
CA GLN A 94 15.46 -1.98 -6.16
C GLN A 94 16.12 -1.29 -4.97
N GLU A 95 17.28 -0.66 -5.20
CA GLU A 95 17.83 0.28 -4.22
C GLU A 95 16.82 1.41 -3.96
N PRO A 96 16.76 1.96 -2.74
CA PRO A 96 15.88 3.07 -2.42
C PRO A 96 16.05 4.23 -3.41
N ASP A 97 14.94 4.69 -3.98
CA ASP A 97 14.92 5.87 -4.86
C ASP A 97 14.83 7.18 -4.06
N GLU A 98 14.59 8.30 -4.75
CA GLU A 98 14.53 9.64 -4.16
C GLU A 98 13.45 9.81 -3.08
N VAL A 99 12.39 8.98 -3.10
CA VAL A 99 11.35 8.95 -2.05
C VAL A 99 11.59 7.83 -1.03
N GLY A 100 12.76 7.18 -1.12
CA GLY A 100 13.18 6.06 -0.29
C GLY A 100 12.48 4.75 -0.61
N CYS A 101 11.70 4.65 -1.70
CA CYS A 101 10.98 3.44 -2.07
C CYS A 101 11.96 2.40 -2.65
N ASN A 102 11.95 1.20 -2.08
CA ASN A 102 12.88 0.12 -2.46
C ASN A 102 12.24 -0.92 -3.38
N TRP A 103 11.18 -0.53 -4.09
CA TRP A 103 10.53 -1.40 -5.05
C TRP A 103 10.02 -0.64 -6.27
N ARG A 104 9.95 -1.36 -7.39
CA ARG A 104 9.42 -0.90 -8.67
C ARG A 104 8.51 -1.97 -9.26
N PHE A 105 7.62 -1.56 -10.15
CA PHE A 105 6.88 -2.45 -11.03
C PHE A 105 7.12 -1.98 -12.46
N SER A 106 7.21 -2.90 -13.42
CA SER A 106 7.44 -2.57 -14.83
C SER A 106 6.10 -2.32 -15.52
N ASN A 107 5.97 -1.16 -16.19
CA ASN A 107 4.81 -0.86 -17.03
C ASN A 107 4.79 -1.74 -18.30
N PHE A 108 3.62 -1.84 -18.92
CA PHE A 108 3.23 -2.90 -19.83
C PHE A 108 3.56 -2.59 -21.30
N ARG A 109 3.19 -3.54 -22.20
CA ARG A 109 3.06 -3.29 -23.64
C ARG A 109 1.96 -2.24 -23.91
N GLU A 110 2.39 -1.11 -24.44
CA GLU A 110 1.76 -0.11 -25.35
C GLU A 110 0.29 0.35 -25.20
N ASP A 111 -0.60 -0.21 -24.37
CA ASP A 111 -1.98 0.30 -24.23
C ASP A 111 -2.48 0.43 -22.78
N VAL A 112 -1.65 1.07 -21.95
CA VAL A 112 -1.81 1.17 -20.48
C VAL A 112 -2.08 2.59 -19.98
N ALA A 113 -2.00 3.60 -20.86
CA ALA A 113 -1.95 5.01 -20.46
C ALA A 113 -3.23 5.44 -19.70
N GLY A 114 -4.39 4.93 -20.12
CA GLY A 114 -5.67 5.20 -19.46
C GLY A 114 -5.75 4.62 -18.05
N CYS A 115 -5.39 3.35 -17.86
CA CYS A 115 -5.43 2.72 -16.55
C CYS A 115 -4.40 3.30 -15.58
N VAL A 116 -3.13 3.40 -16.00
CA VAL A 116 -2.06 3.92 -15.13
C VAL A 116 -2.36 5.35 -14.70
N GLY A 117 -2.87 6.19 -15.60
CA GLY A 117 -3.31 7.55 -15.24
C GLY A 117 -4.38 7.58 -14.14
N LEU A 118 -5.27 6.59 -14.09
CA LEU A 118 -6.33 6.50 -13.08
C LEU A 118 -5.86 5.98 -11.72
N VAL A 119 -4.75 5.26 -11.66
CA VAL A 119 -4.23 4.64 -10.43
C VAL A 119 -2.87 5.20 -10.00
N LEU A 120 -2.32 6.17 -10.71
CA LEU A 120 -0.99 6.74 -10.42
C LEU A 120 -0.91 7.33 -9.01
N SER A 121 -1.95 8.02 -8.56
CA SER A 121 -2.01 8.59 -7.20
C SER A 121 -2.00 7.51 -6.11
N GLU A 122 -2.63 6.37 -6.37
CA GLU A 122 -2.65 5.21 -5.47
C GLU A 122 -1.28 4.52 -5.46
N ILE A 123 -0.66 4.37 -6.63
CA ILE A 123 0.71 3.84 -6.78
C ILE A 123 1.71 4.71 -6.01
N ASP A 124 1.64 6.04 -6.16
CA ASP A 124 2.51 6.96 -5.43
C ASP A 124 2.29 6.89 -3.92
N SER A 125 1.05 6.69 -3.49
CA SER A 125 0.73 6.51 -2.07
C SER A 125 1.30 5.19 -1.54
N LEU A 126 1.20 4.09 -2.29
CA LEU A 126 1.86 2.82 -1.95
C LEU A 126 3.38 3.00 -1.85
N ARG A 127 4.00 3.71 -2.79
CA ARG A 127 5.45 3.97 -2.82
C ARG A 127 5.89 4.85 -1.64
N ARG A 128 5.07 5.80 -1.22
CA ARG A 128 5.34 6.61 -0.01
C ARG A 128 5.18 5.80 1.26
N MET A 129 4.17 4.94 1.34
CA MET A 129 3.77 4.27 2.57
C MET A 129 4.52 2.98 2.87
N TYR A 130 4.86 2.20 1.84
CA TYR A 130 5.34 0.83 2.01
C TYR A 130 6.73 0.58 1.44
N ARG A 131 7.47 -0.25 2.15
CA ARG A 131 8.75 -0.84 1.74
C ARG A 131 8.60 -2.35 1.71
N ILE A 132 9.40 -3.03 0.91
CA ILE A 132 9.51 -4.50 0.93
C ILE A 132 10.76 -4.94 1.69
N PRO A 133 10.81 -6.15 2.28
CA PRO A 133 12.00 -6.64 2.95
C PRO A 133 13.24 -6.61 2.04
N ASP A 134 14.35 -6.09 2.57
CA ASP A 134 15.65 -6.15 1.91
C ASP A 134 16.12 -7.62 1.81
N ARG A 135 16.49 -8.06 0.62
CA ARG A 135 17.02 -9.41 0.38
C ARG A 135 18.33 -9.67 1.14
N ARG A 136 19.11 -8.63 1.47
CA ARG A 136 20.35 -8.78 2.25
C ARG A 136 20.10 -9.27 3.68
N HIS A 137 19.00 -8.82 4.30
CA HIS A 137 18.62 -9.27 5.65
C HIS A 137 18.02 -10.69 5.68
N ALA A 138 17.31 -11.10 4.62
CA ALA A 138 16.72 -12.43 4.54
C ALA A 138 17.78 -13.55 4.39
N LEU A 139 18.89 -13.28 3.69
CA LEU A 139 20.02 -14.21 3.56
C LEU A 139 20.86 -14.29 4.84
N LEU A 140 21.12 -13.16 5.52
CA LEU A 140 21.86 -13.15 6.78
C LEU A 140 21.12 -13.87 7.91
N ARG A 141 19.79 -13.73 8.01
CA ARG A 141 19.00 -14.49 9.01
C ARG A 141 19.02 -16.00 8.79
N ARG A 142 19.13 -16.48 7.54
CA ARG A 142 19.23 -17.91 7.22
C ARG A 142 20.64 -18.50 7.43
N LEU A 143 21.67 -17.66 7.42
CA LEU A 143 23.05 -18.08 7.64
C LEU A 143 23.46 -18.08 9.13
N LEU A 144 22.66 -17.40 9.97
CA LEU A 144 22.87 -17.26 11.42
C LEU A 144 21.87 -18.09 12.24
N SER A 145 21.04 -18.90 11.60
CA SER A 145 20.07 -19.86 12.18
C SER A 145 20.46 -21.28 11.80
#